data_AF-A0AA96U2W2-F1
#
_entry.id   AF-A0AA96U2W2-F1
#
_cell.length_a   1.000
_cell.length_b   1.000
_cell.length_c   1.000
_cell.angle_alpha   90.00
_cell.angle_beta   90.00
_cell.angle_gamma   90.00
#
_symmetry.space_group_name_H-M   'P 1'
#
loop_
_entity.id
_entity.type
_entity.pdbx_description
1 polymer ?
#
loop_
_entity_poly.entity_id
_entity_poly.type
_entity_poly.pdbx_seq_one_letter_code
_entity_poly.pdbx_strand_id
1 'polypeptide(L)'
;MTDYITRHRLKVATALQRFIDDQVLPGTGLHAEAFWEGFADLVHELAPLSRDLLAERERLAALLNDWTAANPAPRDPGAWRDWLIECGYLHSPPAQVRVSSANLDLEISDLAGPQLLVEGTDRAALLDAQQARWGSLYDALYQSDADQHRAPATSAHDPQRLARVVVQVRELLDRFVPLAVGSHIDARRYRVRQGQLSVRLARGEETALRSPEHYLGHRGNPDQPDAVLLRHHGLHLELRFDPQSPAGGGDIATLADVRLETALTALVDITDPLPTVDAAGPLKTYGNWLALMTDTLASEPSTKDRARPMPAHDLRYQGSAGGELLLPARPLLALHVNALQVNGPALLDVQGNPVSQLIVDATLGSLIGLHDRQRRGNSRTGSLYLSVPNLQGCQEAAFVQLLCQRIETLLELPEYTLKLGLVDEHWRTSLNLEACLQAIAPRLALLRGPLEHARPSAQCPAWQATATQRRRAVAMACGLRGRVQLGVGPWSPLQLDERRQALHDGIGTGLVDTPLAATLHALDYHEVDVRERQAGLESQAWAERCTHLLQNLLDQPPE
;
A
#
# COMPACT_ATOMS: atom_id res chain seq x y z
N MET A 1 -24.88 -6.66 -28.18
CA MET A 1 -25.79 -5.63 -27.64
C MET A 1 -25.75 -5.74 -26.14
N THR A 2 -25.72 -4.62 -25.43
CA THR A 2 -25.73 -4.60 -23.97
C THR A 2 -27.15 -4.69 -23.46
N ASP A 3 -27.46 -5.73 -22.69
CA ASP A 3 -28.76 -5.85 -22.04
C ASP A 3 -28.71 -5.16 -20.68
N TYR A 4 -29.58 -4.18 -20.48
CA TYR A 4 -29.77 -3.51 -19.19
C TYR A 4 -31.04 -4.01 -18.50
N ILE A 5 -30.99 -4.08 -17.18
CA ILE A 5 -32.14 -4.32 -16.30
C ILE A 5 -32.38 -3.05 -15.47
N THR A 6 -33.65 -2.71 -15.27
CA THR A 6 -34.02 -1.60 -14.40
C THR A 6 -34.05 -2.06 -12.95
N ARG A 7 -33.30 -1.38 -12.08
CA ARG A 7 -33.31 -1.55 -10.62
C ARG A 7 -33.64 -0.21 -9.99
N HIS A 8 -34.88 -0.05 -9.51
CA HIS A 8 -35.44 1.25 -9.10
C HIS A 8 -35.18 2.33 -10.16
N ARG A 9 -34.35 3.32 -9.83
CA ARG A 9 -34.01 4.48 -10.68
C ARG A 9 -32.75 4.26 -11.53
N LEU A 10 -32.17 3.06 -11.51
CA LEU A 10 -30.93 2.71 -12.21
C LEU A 10 -31.22 1.82 -13.43
N LYS A 11 -30.42 1.97 -14.48
CA LYS A 11 -30.25 0.95 -15.52
C LYS A 11 -28.90 0.28 -15.32
N VAL A 12 -28.92 -1.00 -14.98
CA VAL A 12 -27.73 -1.78 -14.64
C VAL A 12 -27.48 -2.79 -15.75
N ALA A 13 -26.24 -2.90 -16.22
CA ALA A 13 -25.87 -3.99 -17.14
C ALA A 13 -26.21 -5.34 -16.49
N THR A 14 -26.89 -6.22 -17.24
CA THR A 14 -27.41 -7.50 -16.72
C THR A 14 -26.32 -8.36 -16.08
N ALA A 15 -25.11 -8.38 -16.66
CA ALA A 15 -23.98 -9.13 -16.12
C ALA A 15 -23.55 -8.60 -14.74
N LEU A 16 -23.49 -7.27 -14.56
CA LEU A 16 -23.14 -6.66 -13.28
C LEU A 16 -24.21 -6.93 -12.23
N GLN A 17 -25.49 -6.78 -12.58
CA GLN A 17 -26.59 -7.07 -11.64
C GLN A 17 -26.58 -8.53 -11.19
N ARG A 18 -26.40 -9.49 -12.11
CA ARG A 18 -26.28 -10.92 -11.77
C ARG A 18 -25.08 -11.21 -10.90
N PHE A 19 -23.92 -10.64 -11.22
CA PHE A 19 -22.72 -10.79 -10.39
C PHE A 19 -22.98 -10.33 -8.94
N ILE A 20 -23.62 -9.18 -8.76
CA ILE A 20 -23.94 -8.65 -7.44
C ILE A 20 -24.94 -9.55 -6.70
N ASP A 21 -26.06 -9.92 -7.35
CA ASP A 21 -27.13 -10.69 -6.71
C ASP A 21 -26.73 -12.14 -6.42
N ASP A 22 -26.00 -12.78 -7.35
CA ASP A 22 -25.71 -14.21 -7.30
C ASP A 22 -24.38 -14.53 -6.60
N GLN A 23 -23.41 -13.60 -6.61
CA GLN A 23 -22.05 -13.86 -6.08
C GLN A 23 -21.64 -12.95 -4.94
N VAL A 24 -22.00 -11.66 -4.97
CA VAL A 24 -21.50 -10.69 -3.97
C VAL A 24 -22.40 -10.61 -2.74
N LEU A 25 -23.71 -10.37 -2.92
CA LEU A 25 -24.66 -10.18 -1.83
C LEU A 25 -24.82 -11.42 -0.91
N PRO A 26 -24.83 -12.67 -1.41
CA PRO A 26 -24.95 -13.84 -0.56
C PRO A 26 -23.85 -13.89 0.50
N GLY A 27 -24.23 -13.95 1.79
CA GLY A 27 -23.28 -13.97 2.92
C GLY A 27 -22.98 -12.59 3.53
N THR A 28 -23.34 -11.48 2.87
CA THR A 28 -23.11 -10.13 3.41
C THR A 28 -24.07 -9.76 4.54
N GLY A 29 -25.25 -10.38 4.59
CA GLY A 29 -26.34 -10.04 5.49
C GLY A 29 -27.32 -8.98 4.93
N LEU A 30 -27.04 -8.41 3.76
CA LEU A 30 -27.90 -7.42 3.11
C LEU A 30 -28.97 -8.08 2.24
N HIS A 31 -30.19 -7.53 2.27
CA HIS A 31 -31.24 -7.91 1.33
C HIS A 31 -31.05 -7.22 -0.02
N ALA A 32 -31.14 -7.99 -1.12
CA ALA A 32 -30.88 -7.48 -2.46
C ALA A 32 -31.75 -6.27 -2.84
N GLU A 33 -33.06 -6.31 -2.58
CA GLU A 33 -33.95 -5.19 -2.90
C GLU A 33 -33.58 -3.92 -2.13
N ALA A 34 -33.33 -4.03 -0.82
CA ALA A 34 -32.93 -2.91 0.02
C ALA A 34 -31.57 -2.33 -0.41
N PHE A 35 -30.62 -3.19 -0.79
CA PHE A 35 -29.34 -2.76 -1.35
C PHE A 35 -29.54 -1.97 -2.66
N TRP A 36 -30.33 -2.48 -3.60
CA TRP A 36 -30.56 -1.81 -4.88
C TRP A 36 -31.31 -0.48 -4.73
N GLU A 37 -32.27 -0.40 -3.80
CA GLU A 37 -32.97 0.84 -3.46
C GLU A 37 -31.99 1.87 -2.89
N GLY A 38 -31.24 1.50 -1.86
CA GLY A 38 -30.25 2.38 -1.24
C GLY A 38 -29.13 2.79 -2.21
N PHE A 39 -28.70 1.89 -3.10
CA PHE A 39 -27.70 2.22 -4.12
C PHE A 39 -28.26 3.18 -5.16
N ALA A 40 -29.53 3.04 -5.56
CA ALA A 40 -30.20 3.99 -6.43
C ALA A 40 -30.32 5.38 -5.79
N ASP A 41 -30.59 5.45 -4.49
CA ASP A 41 -30.66 6.69 -3.73
C ASP A 41 -29.29 7.37 -3.61
N LEU A 42 -28.25 6.60 -3.30
CA LEU A 42 -26.86 7.07 -3.26
C LEU A 42 -26.44 7.67 -4.62
N VAL A 43 -26.71 6.95 -5.72
CA VAL A 43 -26.38 7.44 -7.07
C VAL A 43 -27.16 8.69 -7.42
N HIS A 44 -28.45 8.74 -7.05
CA HIS A 44 -29.29 9.90 -7.33
C HIS A 44 -28.79 11.18 -6.63
N GLU A 45 -28.27 11.05 -5.41
CA GLU A 45 -27.66 12.16 -4.67
C GLU A 45 -26.29 12.55 -5.24
N LEU A 46 -25.40 11.57 -5.48
CA LEU A 46 -23.98 11.83 -5.73
C LEU A 46 -23.63 12.04 -7.21
N ALA A 47 -24.37 11.44 -8.15
CA ALA A 47 -24.06 11.57 -9.57
C ALA A 47 -24.13 13.03 -10.08
N PRO A 48 -25.15 13.85 -9.73
CA PRO A 48 -25.17 15.27 -10.06
C PRO A 48 -23.96 16.02 -9.49
N LEU A 49 -23.63 15.80 -8.22
CA LEU A 49 -22.48 16.46 -7.57
C LEU A 49 -21.15 16.11 -8.25
N SER A 50 -20.98 14.84 -8.66
CA SER A 50 -19.78 14.43 -9.39
C SER A 50 -19.65 15.17 -10.74
N ARG A 51 -20.76 15.39 -11.44
CA ARG A 51 -20.78 16.14 -12.70
C ARG A 51 -20.51 17.62 -12.49
N ASP A 52 -21.05 18.22 -11.42
CA ASP A 52 -20.78 19.62 -11.08
C ASP A 52 -19.29 19.84 -10.78
N LEU A 53 -18.63 18.89 -10.11
CA LEU A 53 -17.18 18.94 -9.86
C LEU A 53 -16.36 18.84 -11.16
N LEU A 54 -16.78 18.00 -12.12
CA LEU A 54 -16.12 17.90 -13.42
C LEU A 54 -16.34 19.16 -14.25
N ALA A 55 -17.54 19.75 -14.24
CA ALA A 55 -17.81 21.05 -14.86
C ALA A 55 -16.95 22.16 -14.23
N GLU A 56 -16.73 22.10 -12.91
CA GLU A 56 -15.84 23.02 -12.22
C GLU A 56 -14.37 22.84 -12.63
N ARG A 57 -13.91 21.60 -12.87
CA ARG A 57 -12.58 21.37 -13.47
C ARG A 57 -12.45 22.06 -14.82
N GLU A 58 -13.45 21.90 -15.69
CA GLU A 58 -13.47 22.51 -17.03
C GLU A 58 -13.47 24.04 -16.95
N ARG A 59 -14.30 24.62 -16.07
CA ARG A 59 -14.36 26.07 -15.83
C ARG A 59 -13.00 26.60 -15.39
N LEU A 60 -12.38 25.97 -14.39
CA LEU A 60 -11.07 26.39 -13.87
C LEU A 60 -9.96 26.22 -14.91
N ALA A 61 -9.97 25.15 -15.69
CA ALA A 61 -9.01 24.95 -16.76
C ALA A 61 -9.14 26.03 -17.85
N ALA A 62 -10.36 26.38 -18.25
CA ALA A 62 -10.62 27.46 -19.20
C ALA A 62 -10.10 28.82 -18.67
N LEU A 63 -10.42 29.14 -17.41
CA LEU A 63 -9.94 30.37 -16.76
C LEU A 63 -8.41 30.42 -16.66
N LEU A 64 -7.77 29.30 -16.35
CA LEU A 64 -6.30 29.19 -16.29
C LEU A 64 -5.67 29.45 -17.66
N ASN A 65 -6.25 28.89 -18.73
CA ASN A 65 -5.79 29.09 -20.09
C ASN A 65 -5.95 30.54 -20.53
N ASP A 66 -7.13 31.14 -20.31
CA ASP A 66 -7.42 32.53 -20.68
C ASP A 66 -6.51 33.51 -19.94
N TRP A 67 -6.34 33.32 -18.62
CA TRP A 67 -5.47 34.17 -17.82
C TRP A 67 -4.01 34.03 -18.24
N THR A 68 -3.55 32.81 -18.51
CA THR A 68 -2.18 32.52 -18.97
C THR A 68 -1.89 33.14 -20.34
N ALA A 69 -2.87 33.12 -21.25
CA ALA A 69 -2.76 33.76 -22.56
C ALA A 69 -2.71 35.30 -22.46
N ALA A 70 -3.49 35.88 -21.54
CA ALA A 70 -3.50 37.31 -21.30
C ALA A 70 -2.27 37.82 -20.52
N ASN A 71 -1.61 36.93 -19.74
CA ASN A 71 -0.47 37.24 -18.89
C ASN A 71 0.73 36.32 -19.20
N PRO A 72 1.41 36.54 -20.34
CA PRO A 72 2.60 35.76 -20.71
C PRO A 72 3.74 35.96 -19.71
N ALA A 73 4.65 34.99 -19.64
CA ALA A 73 5.80 35.08 -18.74
C ALA A 73 6.76 36.23 -19.14
N PRO A 74 7.42 36.91 -18.18
CA PRO A 74 7.32 36.72 -16.72
C PRO A 74 6.05 37.37 -16.13
N ARG A 75 5.41 36.68 -15.18
CA ARG A 75 4.18 37.13 -14.51
C ARG A 75 4.50 37.81 -13.18
N ASP A 76 3.66 38.76 -12.75
CA ASP A 76 3.71 39.29 -11.39
C ASP A 76 3.22 38.22 -10.39
N PRO A 77 4.06 37.78 -9.43
CA PRO A 77 3.68 36.70 -8.50
C PRO A 77 2.49 37.06 -7.59
N GLY A 78 2.34 38.35 -7.25
CA GLY A 78 1.23 38.84 -6.42
C GLY A 78 -0.10 38.76 -7.17
N ALA A 79 -0.16 39.35 -8.36
CA ALA A 79 -1.34 39.32 -9.22
C ALA A 79 -1.75 37.88 -9.60
N TRP A 80 -0.78 36.99 -9.83
CA TRP A 80 -1.04 35.57 -10.07
C TRP A 80 -1.73 34.89 -8.90
N ARG A 81 -1.18 35.07 -7.70
CA ARG A 81 -1.72 34.49 -6.48
C ARG A 81 -3.11 35.01 -6.18
N ASP A 82 -3.30 36.32 -6.26
CA ASP A 82 -4.59 36.97 -5.98
C ASP A 82 -5.66 36.48 -6.97
N TRP A 83 -5.31 36.35 -8.24
CA TRP A 83 -6.21 35.80 -9.25
C TRP A 83 -6.57 34.32 -8.99
N LEU A 84 -5.60 33.47 -8.62
CA LEU A 84 -5.87 32.07 -8.26
C LEU A 84 -6.84 31.96 -7.07
N ILE A 85 -6.78 32.90 -6.13
CA ILE A 85 -7.72 32.99 -5.01
C ILE A 85 -9.09 33.44 -5.51
N GLU A 86 -9.14 34.52 -6.30
CA GLU A 86 -10.38 35.09 -6.83
C GLU A 86 -11.17 34.09 -7.67
N CYS A 87 -10.50 33.32 -8.53
CA CYS A 87 -11.15 32.34 -9.40
C CYS A 87 -11.54 31.02 -8.70
N GLY A 88 -11.08 30.81 -7.46
CA GLY A 88 -11.35 29.63 -6.64
C GLY A 88 -10.38 28.45 -6.87
N TYR A 89 -9.24 28.66 -7.51
CA TYR A 89 -8.23 27.62 -7.72
C TYR A 89 -7.37 27.38 -6.46
N LEU A 90 -7.02 28.46 -5.75
CA LEU A 90 -6.25 28.44 -4.51
C LEU A 90 -7.15 28.84 -3.33
N HIS A 91 -7.22 27.98 -2.32
CA HIS A 91 -7.92 28.24 -1.07
C HIS A 91 -6.94 28.69 0.01
N SER A 92 -7.43 29.48 0.98
CA SER A 92 -6.63 29.79 2.16
C SER A 92 -6.34 28.51 2.95
N PRO A 93 -5.07 28.23 3.29
CA PRO A 93 -4.74 27.07 4.11
C PRO A 93 -5.44 27.15 5.47
N PRO A 94 -6.04 26.06 5.97
CA PRO A 94 -6.56 26.02 7.33
C PRO A 94 -5.46 26.28 8.36
N ALA A 95 -5.80 26.95 9.47
CA ALA A 95 -4.83 27.37 10.48
C ALA A 95 -4.07 26.20 11.13
N GLN A 96 -4.75 25.07 11.39
CA GLN A 96 -4.13 23.86 11.90
C GLN A 96 -4.92 22.63 11.41
N VAL A 97 -4.20 21.63 10.92
CA VAL A 97 -4.77 20.33 10.55
C VAL A 97 -4.11 19.25 11.40
N ARG A 98 -4.92 18.32 11.88
CA ARG A 98 -4.48 17.13 12.60
C ARG A 98 -5.27 15.94 12.06
N VAL A 99 -4.56 14.91 11.64
CA VAL A 99 -5.21 13.66 11.27
C VAL A 99 -5.80 13.00 12.51
N SER A 100 -6.98 12.41 12.37
CA SER A 100 -7.74 11.84 13.50
C SER A 100 -8.16 10.39 13.27
N SER A 101 -7.67 9.78 12.19
CA SER A 101 -7.93 8.38 11.85
C SER A 101 -7.63 7.44 13.03
N ALA A 102 -8.56 6.51 13.24
CA ALA A 102 -8.52 5.45 14.24
C ALA A 102 -8.88 4.10 13.61
N ASN A 103 -8.72 2.99 14.34
CA ASN A 103 -8.96 1.63 13.86
C ASN A 103 -8.15 1.31 12.60
N LEU A 104 -6.84 1.54 12.68
CA LEU A 104 -5.92 1.24 11.59
C LEU A 104 -5.11 0.00 11.93
N ASP A 105 -4.88 -0.85 10.94
CA ASP A 105 -4.00 -2.00 11.10
C ASP A 105 -2.55 -1.55 11.25
N LEU A 106 -1.75 -2.34 11.98
CA LEU A 106 -0.36 -2.01 12.32
C LEU A 106 0.52 -1.76 11.09
N GLU A 107 0.23 -2.41 9.97
CA GLU A 107 0.93 -2.17 8.70
C GLU A 107 0.81 -0.72 8.23
N ILE A 108 -0.28 -0.03 8.58
CA ILE A 108 -0.52 1.37 8.25
C ILE A 108 -0.03 2.31 9.35
N SER A 109 -0.33 2.01 10.61
CA SER A 109 -0.10 2.94 11.72
C SER A 109 1.33 2.91 12.26
N ASP A 110 1.93 1.72 12.38
CA ASP A 110 3.11 1.52 13.23
C ASP A 110 4.34 1.02 12.49
N LEU A 111 4.14 0.35 11.36
CA LEU A 111 5.20 -0.24 10.57
C LEU A 111 5.57 0.64 9.37
N ALA A 112 6.84 0.59 8.98
CA ALA A 112 7.35 1.12 7.74
C ALA A 112 7.88 -0.05 6.90
N GLY A 113 7.53 -0.09 5.62
CA GLY A 113 7.94 -1.18 4.75
C GLY A 113 7.38 -1.08 3.34
N PRO A 114 7.83 -1.95 2.42
CA PRO A 114 7.37 -2.01 1.04
C PRO A 114 5.85 -2.17 0.89
N GLN A 115 5.29 -1.55 -0.15
CA GLN A 115 3.92 -1.77 -0.62
C GLN A 115 3.96 -2.35 -2.03
N LEU A 116 3.34 -3.50 -2.25
CA LEU A 116 3.27 -4.10 -3.58
C LEU A 116 2.17 -3.43 -4.42
N LEU A 117 2.41 -3.14 -5.70
CA LEU A 117 1.35 -2.77 -6.66
C LEU A 117 1.01 -4.00 -7.51
N VAL A 118 -0.28 -4.33 -7.64
CA VAL A 118 -0.71 -5.54 -8.35
C VAL A 118 -1.95 -5.26 -9.17
N GLU A 119 -1.94 -5.64 -10.44
CA GLU A 119 -3.12 -5.56 -11.30
C GLU A 119 -4.20 -6.54 -10.82
N GLY A 120 -5.41 -6.04 -10.60
CA GLY A 120 -6.54 -6.84 -10.11
C GLY A 120 -7.07 -7.86 -11.12
N THR A 121 -6.73 -7.73 -12.40
CA THR A 121 -7.07 -8.68 -13.46
C THR A 121 -6.15 -9.91 -13.49
N ASP A 122 -4.92 -9.79 -12.96
CA ASP A 122 -3.92 -10.86 -12.94
C ASP A 122 -4.03 -11.72 -11.68
N ARG A 123 -4.75 -12.83 -11.82
CA ARG A 123 -4.99 -13.79 -10.73
C ARG A 123 -3.70 -14.45 -10.21
N ALA A 124 -2.71 -14.67 -11.07
CA ALA A 124 -1.45 -15.28 -10.66
C ALA A 124 -0.63 -14.28 -9.83
N ALA A 125 -0.51 -13.04 -10.30
CA ALA A 125 0.15 -11.98 -9.54
C ALA A 125 -0.53 -11.72 -8.19
N LEU A 126 -1.86 -11.78 -8.10
CA LEU A 126 -2.58 -11.67 -6.82
C LEU A 126 -2.27 -12.82 -5.85
N LEU A 127 -2.06 -14.05 -6.34
CA LEU A 127 -1.65 -15.18 -5.49
C LEU A 127 -0.21 -15.03 -4.99
N ASP A 128 0.68 -14.51 -5.82
CA ASP A 128 2.06 -14.22 -5.41
C ASP A 128 2.08 -13.05 -4.41
N ALA A 129 1.23 -12.05 -4.61
CA ALA A 129 1.04 -10.94 -3.67
C ALA A 129 0.58 -11.42 -2.30
N GLN A 130 -0.37 -12.35 -2.21
CA GLN A 130 -0.81 -12.94 -0.93
C GLN A 130 0.33 -13.61 -0.14
N GLN A 131 1.39 -14.04 -0.82
CA GLN A 131 2.55 -14.69 -0.22
C GLN A 131 3.72 -13.72 0.00
N ALA A 132 3.61 -12.49 -0.50
CA ALA A 132 4.70 -11.55 -0.59
C ALA A 132 5.08 -10.90 0.74
N ARG A 133 4.32 -11.10 1.83
CA ARG A 133 4.68 -10.54 3.14
C ARG A 133 5.94 -11.16 3.72
N TRP A 134 6.25 -12.40 3.39
CA TRP A 134 7.39 -13.13 3.95
C TRP A 134 8.29 -13.70 2.86
N GLY A 135 9.30 -12.93 2.45
CA GLY A 135 10.21 -13.26 1.36
C GLY A 135 11.51 -13.92 1.81
N SER A 136 12.03 -14.86 1.01
CA SER A 136 13.34 -15.47 1.23
C SER A 136 14.45 -14.49 0.86
N LEU A 137 15.30 -14.14 1.83
CA LEU A 137 16.45 -13.29 1.59
C LEU A 137 17.52 -14.03 0.77
N TYR A 138 17.65 -15.34 0.96
CA TYR A 138 18.60 -16.15 0.20
C TYR A 138 18.23 -16.13 -1.28
N ASP A 139 16.98 -16.42 -1.62
CA ASP A 139 16.51 -16.39 -3.00
C ASP A 139 16.65 -14.99 -3.61
N ALA A 140 16.31 -13.94 -2.84
CA ALA A 140 16.42 -12.56 -3.29
C ALA A 140 17.85 -12.15 -3.66
N LEU A 141 18.82 -12.43 -2.79
CA LEU A 141 20.21 -12.12 -3.05
C LEU A 141 20.80 -13.00 -4.16
N TYR A 142 20.46 -14.30 -4.17
CA TYR A 142 20.95 -15.24 -5.18
C TYR A 142 20.51 -14.84 -6.61
N GLN A 143 19.25 -14.45 -6.78
CA GLN A 143 18.70 -13.99 -8.06
C GLN A 143 19.30 -12.64 -8.46
N SER A 144 19.43 -11.70 -7.53
CA SER A 144 20.02 -10.38 -7.82
C SER A 144 21.49 -10.46 -8.28
N ASP A 145 22.28 -11.38 -7.70
CA ASP A 145 23.68 -11.61 -8.10
C ASP A 145 23.78 -12.24 -9.50
N ALA A 146 22.79 -13.05 -9.88
CA ALA A 146 22.70 -13.65 -11.21
C ALA A 146 22.58 -12.58 -12.32
N ASP A 147 21.72 -11.59 -12.08
CA ASP A 147 21.47 -10.50 -13.02
C ASP A 147 22.69 -9.59 -13.19
N GLN A 148 23.41 -9.30 -12.10
CA GLN A 148 24.63 -8.48 -12.12
C GLN A 148 25.75 -9.13 -12.94
N HIS A 149 25.89 -10.46 -12.87
CA HIS A 149 26.96 -11.18 -13.55
C HIS A 149 26.56 -11.75 -14.93
N ARG A 150 25.33 -11.48 -15.42
CA ARG A 150 24.76 -11.97 -16.71
C ARG A 150 25.08 -13.44 -17.01
N ALA A 151 25.17 -14.27 -15.98
CA ALA A 151 25.42 -15.69 -16.19
C ALA A 151 24.12 -16.33 -16.72
N PRO A 152 24.16 -17.16 -17.78
CA PRO A 152 22.97 -17.88 -18.20
C PRO A 152 22.44 -18.70 -17.02
N ALA A 153 21.11 -18.73 -16.85
CA ALA A 153 20.45 -19.60 -15.89
C ALA A 153 20.65 -21.07 -16.31
N THR A 154 21.84 -21.61 -16.07
CA THR A 154 22.08 -23.05 -16.15
C THR A 154 21.38 -23.68 -14.95
N SER A 155 20.55 -24.68 -15.23
CA SER A 155 19.59 -25.31 -14.31
C SER A 155 20.20 -26.14 -13.17
N ALA A 156 21.41 -25.79 -12.72
CA ALA A 156 22.04 -26.36 -11.54
C ALA A 156 22.38 -25.22 -10.57
N HIS A 157 21.89 -25.34 -9.33
CA HIS A 157 22.13 -24.41 -8.23
C HIS A 157 23.65 -24.26 -8.00
N ASP A 158 24.24 -23.12 -8.37
CA ASP A 158 25.67 -22.81 -8.19
C ASP A 158 26.04 -22.76 -6.69
N PRO A 159 26.83 -23.73 -6.18
CA PRO A 159 27.18 -23.78 -4.76
C PRO A 159 28.11 -22.64 -4.31
N GLN A 160 28.96 -22.12 -5.21
CA GLN A 160 29.86 -21.01 -4.87
C GLN A 160 29.07 -19.72 -4.68
N ARG A 161 28.10 -19.49 -5.56
CA ARG A 161 27.17 -18.36 -5.40
C ARG A 161 26.39 -18.46 -4.11
N LEU A 162 25.82 -19.65 -3.81
CA LEU A 162 25.07 -19.86 -2.57
C LEU A 162 25.93 -19.59 -1.33
N ALA A 163 27.20 -20.04 -1.32
CA ALA A 163 28.12 -19.76 -0.22
C ALA A 163 28.35 -18.26 0.00
N ARG A 164 28.44 -17.45 -1.08
CA ARG A 164 28.53 -15.99 -0.98
C ARG A 164 27.27 -15.38 -0.37
N VAL A 165 26.10 -15.85 -0.80
CA VAL A 165 24.80 -15.42 -0.25
C VAL A 165 24.72 -15.72 1.25
N VAL A 166 25.11 -16.93 1.68
CA VAL A 166 25.14 -17.30 3.11
C VAL A 166 26.00 -16.34 3.93
N VAL A 167 27.20 -16.02 3.44
CA VAL A 167 28.10 -15.05 4.11
C VAL A 167 27.45 -13.67 4.17
N GLN A 168 26.95 -13.17 3.05
CA GLN A 168 26.29 -11.86 2.98
C GLN A 168 25.09 -11.76 3.92
N VAL A 169 24.29 -12.83 4.06
CA VAL A 169 23.17 -12.85 5.00
C VAL A 169 23.65 -12.81 6.45
N ARG A 170 24.74 -13.51 6.79
CA ARG A 170 25.30 -13.45 8.15
C ARG A 170 25.89 -12.08 8.47
N GLU A 171 26.49 -11.40 7.50
CA GLU A 171 26.91 -10.00 7.63
C GLU A 171 25.73 -9.05 7.83
N LEU A 172 24.59 -9.31 7.16
CA LEU A 172 23.34 -8.56 7.39
C LEU A 172 22.79 -8.82 8.81
N LEU A 173 22.80 -10.07 9.29
CA LEU A 173 22.40 -10.39 10.66
C LEU A 173 23.28 -9.67 11.69
N ASP A 174 24.60 -9.61 11.48
CA ASP A 174 25.50 -8.85 12.35
C ASP A 174 25.22 -7.35 12.38
N ARG A 175 24.69 -6.80 11.29
CA ARG A 175 24.28 -5.38 11.25
C ARG A 175 22.95 -5.14 11.96
N PHE A 176 21.95 -5.99 11.71
CA PHE A 176 20.57 -5.75 12.19
C PHE A 176 20.31 -6.32 13.58
N VAL A 177 20.80 -7.53 13.87
CA VAL A 177 20.54 -8.26 15.12
C VAL A 177 21.84 -8.84 15.70
N PRO A 178 22.88 -8.01 15.92
CA PRO A 178 24.21 -8.47 16.30
C PRO A 178 24.22 -9.31 17.58
N LEU A 179 25.21 -10.20 17.64
CA LEU A 179 25.56 -10.92 18.86
C LEU A 179 26.28 -9.99 19.85
N ALA A 180 26.17 -10.28 21.14
CA ALA A 180 26.87 -9.55 22.19
C ALA A 180 28.41 -9.72 22.09
N VAL A 181 28.83 -10.89 21.64
CA VAL A 181 30.23 -11.27 21.39
C VAL A 181 30.27 -12.08 20.11
N GLY A 182 31.28 -11.82 19.27
CA GLY A 182 31.50 -12.54 18.02
C GLY A 182 30.58 -12.11 16.89
N SER A 183 30.39 -13.00 15.92
CA SER A 183 29.65 -12.75 14.68
C SER A 183 28.75 -13.93 14.33
N HIS A 184 27.63 -13.66 13.67
CA HIS A 184 26.78 -14.68 13.08
C HIS A 184 27.55 -15.55 12.07
N ILE A 185 28.62 -15.06 11.43
CA ILE A 185 29.52 -15.84 10.54
C ILE A 185 30.10 -17.06 11.27
N ASP A 186 30.48 -16.89 12.55
CA ASP A 186 31.08 -17.94 13.36
C ASP A 186 30.07 -18.83 14.07
N ALA A 187 28.76 -18.61 13.88
CA ALA A 187 27.73 -19.38 14.53
C ALA A 187 27.78 -20.85 14.09
N ARG A 188 27.66 -21.74 15.07
CA ARG A 188 27.65 -23.20 14.91
C ARG A 188 26.34 -23.81 15.36
N ARG A 189 25.58 -23.15 16.23
CA ARG A 189 24.26 -23.61 16.67
C ARG A 189 23.47 -22.47 17.30
N TYR A 190 22.19 -22.42 16.99
CA TYR A 190 21.19 -21.57 17.66
C TYR A 190 20.33 -22.43 18.59
N ARG A 191 20.02 -21.93 19.77
CA ARG A 191 19.12 -22.55 20.75
C ARG A 191 18.35 -21.50 21.53
N VAL A 192 17.25 -21.91 22.13
CA VAL A 192 16.50 -21.10 23.10
C VAL A 192 16.77 -21.64 24.50
N ARG A 193 17.35 -20.83 25.37
CA ARG A 193 17.58 -21.14 26.78
C ARG A 193 16.99 -20.06 27.66
N GLN A 194 16.19 -20.46 28.66
CA GLN A 194 15.57 -19.54 29.62
C GLN A 194 14.80 -18.39 28.94
N GLY A 195 14.12 -18.68 27.82
CA GLY A 195 13.35 -17.67 27.07
C GLY A 195 14.18 -16.71 26.23
N GLN A 196 15.48 -16.97 26.04
CA GLN A 196 16.39 -16.14 25.24
C GLN A 196 17.11 -16.96 24.16
N LEU A 197 17.50 -16.29 23.07
CA LEU A 197 18.36 -16.88 22.04
C LEU A 197 19.80 -17.00 22.54
N SER A 198 20.35 -18.21 22.47
CA SER A 198 21.74 -18.54 22.74
C SER A 198 22.39 -19.09 21.47
N VAL A 199 23.56 -18.54 21.12
CA VAL A 199 24.31 -18.90 19.92
C VAL A 199 25.67 -19.44 20.33
N ARG A 200 26.00 -20.67 19.91
CA ARG A 200 27.33 -21.25 20.10
C ARG A 200 28.22 -20.89 18.92
N LEU A 201 29.40 -20.33 19.19
CA LEU A 201 30.36 -19.93 18.16
C LEU A 201 31.43 -21.00 17.90
N ALA A 202 32.22 -20.81 16.84
CA ALA A 202 33.27 -21.73 16.41
C ALA A 202 34.31 -22.05 17.50
N ARG A 203 34.60 -21.10 18.40
CA ARG A 203 35.55 -21.29 19.53
C ARG A 203 34.94 -22.03 20.73
N GLY A 204 33.67 -22.41 20.65
CA GLY A 204 32.96 -23.15 21.69
C GLY A 204 32.24 -22.29 22.72
N GLU A 205 32.50 -20.98 22.74
CA GLU A 205 31.78 -20.00 23.55
C GLU A 205 30.30 -19.92 23.16
N GLU A 206 29.44 -19.70 24.16
CA GLU A 206 28.02 -19.38 23.98
C GLU A 206 27.83 -17.87 24.20
N THR A 207 27.07 -17.23 23.31
CA THR A 207 26.76 -15.79 23.33
C THR A 207 25.26 -15.59 23.17
N ALA A 208 24.78 -14.37 23.39
CA ALA A 208 23.39 -13.96 23.17
C ALA A 208 23.33 -12.87 22.09
N LEU A 209 22.13 -12.43 21.73
CA LEU A 209 21.96 -11.17 21.02
C LEU A 209 22.46 -10.00 21.88
N ARG A 210 23.07 -8.98 21.26
CA ARG A 210 23.46 -7.73 21.94
C ARG A 210 22.25 -7.04 22.56
N SER A 211 21.11 -7.12 21.86
CA SER A 211 19.80 -6.65 22.29
C SER A 211 18.86 -7.86 22.42
N PRO A 212 18.72 -8.45 23.62
CA PRO A 212 17.89 -9.65 23.83
C PRO A 212 16.42 -9.46 23.43
N GLU A 213 15.90 -8.25 23.48
CA GLU A 213 14.54 -7.85 23.09
C GLU A 213 14.23 -8.06 21.60
N HIS A 214 15.26 -8.24 20.76
CA HIS A 214 15.06 -8.63 19.37
C HIS A 214 14.52 -10.05 19.24
N TYR A 215 14.72 -10.94 20.22
CA TYR A 215 14.18 -12.30 20.20
C TYR A 215 12.70 -12.33 20.62
N LEU A 216 11.83 -12.81 19.71
CA LEU A 216 10.39 -12.87 19.96
C LEU A 216 9.85 -14.28 20.15
N GLY A 217 10.51 -15.31 19.61
CA GLY A 217 10.00 -16.67 19.71
C GLY A 217 10.68 -17.66 18.78
N HIS A 218 10.19 -18.90 18.76
CA HIS A 218 10.72 -19.97 17.93
C HIS A 218 9.63 -20.96 17.49
N ARG A 219 9.97 -21.83 16.54
CA ARG A 219 9.22 -23.06 16.22
C ARG A 219 10.09 -24.29 16.44
N GLY A 220 9.44 -25.41 16.70
CA GLY A 220 10.11 -26.69 16.92
C GLY A 220 10.72 -26.78 18.31
N ASN A 221 11.73 -27.63 18.45
CA ASN A 221 12.37 -27.88 19.74
C ASN A 221 13.29 -26.70 20.14
N PRO A 222 13.20 -26.10 21.34
CA PRO A 222 14.09 -25.01 21.75
C PRO A 222 15.59 -25.37 21.70
N ASP A 223 15.97 -26.64 21.86
CA ASP A 223 17.37 -27.07 21.75
C ASP A 223 17.88 -27.18 20.30
N GLN A 224 16.97 -27.28 19.34
CA GLN A 224 17.20 -27.39 17.89
C GLN A 224 15.99 -26.79 17.17
N PRO A 225 15.82 -25.46 17.18
CA PRO A 225 14.61 -24.83 16.65
C PRO A 225 14.54 -25.01 15.14
N ASP A 226 13.35 -25.26 14.61
CA ASP A 226 13.10 -25.26 13.16
C ASP A 226 13.16 -23.82 12.62
N ALA A 227 12.77 -22.85 13.46
CA ALA A 227 12.89 -21.44 13.17
C ALA A 227 13.05 -20.60 14.43
N VAL A 228 13.77 -19.48 14.31
CA VAL A 228 13.88 -18.43 15.33
C VAL A 228 13.31 -17.14 14.76
N LEU A 229 12.39 -16.52 15.50
CA LEU A 229 11.76 -15.26 15.14
C LEU A 229 12.42 -14.11 15.87
N LEU A 230 12.88 -13.13 15.10
CA LEU A 230 13.47 -11.89 15.55
C LEU A 230 12.66 -10.69 15.08
N ARG A 231 12.90 -9.52 15.68
CA ARG A 231 12.35 -8.24 15.25
C ARG A 231 13.38 -7.12 15.34
N HIS A 232 13.45 -6.30 14.30
CA HIS A 232 14.34 -5.15 14.18
C HIS A 232 13.62 -4.00 13.46
N HIS A 233 13.64 -2.79 14.02
CA HIS A 233 12.86 -1.62 13.54
C HIS A 233 11.36 -1.92 13.31
N GLY A 234 10.77 -2.78 14.15
CA GLY A 234 9.37 -3.19 14.03
C GLY A 234 9.10 -4.31 13.02
N LEU A 235 10.01 -4.56 12.07
CA LEU A 235 9.91 -5.62 11.07
C LEU A 235 10.50 -6.94 11.57
N HIS A 236 9.90 -8.05 11.15
CA HIS A 236 10.33 -9.38 11.58
C HIS A 236 11.37 -10.03 10.66
N LEU A 237 12.22 -10.86 11.24
CA LEU A 237 13.14 -11.76 10.54
C LEU A 237 12.98 -13.18 11.10
N GLU A 238 12.84 -14.17 10.23
CA GLU A 238 12.74 -15.58 10.59
C GLU A 238 13.98 -16.33 10.11
N LEU A 239 14.81 -16.79 11.04
CA LEU A 239 15.94 -17.67 10.75
C LEU A 239 15.41 -19.09 10.67
N ARG A 240 15.52 -19.74 9.51
CA ARG A 240 15.04 -21.12 9.31
C ARG A 240 16.20 -22.10 9.30
N PHE A 241 16.02 -23.22 9.97
CA PHE A 241 17.03 -24.26 10.08
C PHE A 241 16.54 -25.54 9.42
N ASP A 242 17.33 -26.06 8.48
CA ASP A 242 17.04 -27.32 7.80
C ASP A 242 18.34 -27.92 7.23
N PRO A 243 18.91 -28.95 7.88
CA PRO A 243 20.14 -29.60 7.41
C PRO A 243 19.98 -30.36 6.08
N GLN A 244 18.74 -30.61 5.62
CA GLN A 244 18.48 -31.29 4.35
C GLN A 244 18.35 -30.32 3.17
N SER A 245 18.20 -29.02 3.45
CA SER A 245 18.14 -28.00 2.41
C SER A 245 19.52 -27.79 1.75
N PRO A 246 19.59 -27.35 0.48
CA PRO A 246 20.88 -27.09 -0.19
C PRO A 246 21.80 -26.14 0.58
N ALA A 247 21.24 -25.08 1.17
CA ALA A 247 21.97 -24.12 1.98
C ALA A 247 22.33 -24.69 3.37
N GLY A 248 21.34 -25.22 4.09
CA GLY A 248 21.53 -25.70 5.45
C GLY A 248 22.40 -26.96 5.54
N GLY A 249 22.45 -27.80 4.50
CA GLY A 249 23.38 -28.93 4.43
C GLY A 249 24.85 -28.51 4.29
N GLY A 250 25.10 -27.33 3.71
CA GLY A 250 26.43 -26.72 3.60
C GLY A 250 26.80 -25.81 4.79
N ASP A 251 25.85 -25.51 5.67
CA ASP A 251 26.00 -24.57 6.78
C ASP A 251 26.13 -25.32 8.12
N ILE A 252 27.18 -25.03 8.89
CA ILE A 252 27.43 -25.76 10.15
C ILE A 252 26.34 -25.51 11.20
N ALA A 253 25.71 -24.33 11.20
CA ALA A 253 24.56 -24.05 12.06
C ALA A 253 23.23 -24.47 11.43
N THR A 254 23.27 -25.17 10.29
CA THR A 254 22.14 -25.66 9.50
C THR A 254 21.18 -24.56 9.06
N LEU A 255 21.67 -23.32 8.94
CA LEU A 255 20.86 -22.17 8.52
C LEU A 255 20.50 -22.33 7.04
N ALA A 256 19.21 -22.57 6.79
CA ALA A 256 18.67 -22.86 5.47
C ALA A 256 18.23 -21.60 4.72
N ASP A 257 17.68 -20.64 5.46
CA ASP A 257 17.20 -19.37 4.91
C ASP A 257 17.02 -18.34 6.03
N VAL A 258 16.94 -17.06 5.66
CA VAL A 258 16.40 -15.99 6.49
C VAL A 258 15.23 -15.37 5.74
N ARG A 259 14.02 -15.49 6.29
CA ARG A 259 12.84 -14.86 5.72
C ARG A 259 12.63 -13.50 6.35
N LEU A 260 12.53 -12.47 5.52
CA LEU A 260 12.20 -11.11 5.98
C LEU A 260 10.69 -10.91 5.92
N GLU A 261 10.16 -10.10 6.84
CA GLU A 261 8.86 -9.47 6.65
C GLU A 261 9.03 -8.27 5.69
N THR A 262 8.30 -8.28 4.57
CA THR A 262 8.61 -7.46 3.40
C THR A 262 7.39 -6.65 2.93
N ALA A 263 6.58 -7.17 2.00
CA ALA A 263 5.39 -6.47 1.53
C ALA A 263 4.33 -6.42 2.64
N LEU A 264 4.37 -5.36 3.44
CA LEU A 264 3.42 -5.16 4.53
C LEU A 264 2.00 -4.96 3.99
N THR A 265 1.91 -4.22 2.88
CA THR A 265 0.65 -3.93 2.22
C THR A 265 0.74 -4.25 0.73
N ALA A 266 -0.40 -4.54 0.11
CA ALA A 266 -0.51 -4.65 -1.34
C ALA A 266 -1.69 -3.81 -1.82
N LEU A 267 -1.44 -2.99 -2.83
CA LEU A 267 -2.42 -2.17 -3.50
C LEU A 267 -2.91 -2.91 -4.75
N VAL A 268 -4.16 -3.36 -4.71
CA VAL A 268 -4.82 -4.05 -5.82
C VAL A 268 -5.43 -3.00 -6.74
N ASP A 269 -4.91 -2.89 -7.95
CA ASP A 269 -5.31 -1.92 -8.95
C ASP A 269 -6.50 -2.40 -9.77
N ILE A 270 -7.59 -1.63 -9.73
CA ILE A 270 -8.83 -1.93 -10.46
C ILE A 270 -9.24 -0.79 -11.41
N THR A 271 -8.28 0.07 -11.79
CA THR A 271 -8.52 1.27 -12.59
C THR A 271 -8.90 1.00 -14.06
N ASP A 272 -9.03 -0.25 -14.48
CA ASP A 272 -9.70 -0.60 -15.74
C ASP A 272 -11.23 -0.39 -15.62
N PRO A 273 -11.84 0.53 -16.38
CA PRO A 273 -13.27 0.85 -16.24
C PRO A 273 -14.17 -0.32 -16.69
N LEU A 274 -15.33 -0.48 -16.04
CA LEU A 274 -16.29 -1.55 -16.34
C LEU A 274 -16.91 -1.42 -17.74
N PRO A 275 -16.74 -2.38 -18.66
CA PRO A 275 -17.42 -2.39 -19.95
C PRO A 275 -18.89 -2.78 -19.78
N THR A 276 -19.66 -2.50 -20.82
CA THR A 276 -21.07 -2.88 -20.90
C THR A 276 -21.32 -4.36 -21.22
N VAL A 277 -20.35 -5.02 -21.84
CA VAL A 277 -20.42 -6.42 -22.26
C VAL A 277 -19.62 -7.29 -21.30
N ASP A 278 -19.92 -8.59 -21.28
CA ASP A 278 -19.11 -9.65 -20.65
C ASP A 278 -17.76 -9.80 -21.40
N ALA A 279 -17.04 -8.69 -21.54
CA ALA A 279 -15.63 -8.72 -21.87
C ALA A 279 -14.94 -9.05 -20.55
N ALA A 280 -14.30 -10.21 -20.50
CA ALA A 280 -13.77 -10.89 -19.32
C ALA A 280 -12.78 -10.11 -18.42
N GLY A 281 -12.55 -8.81 -18.62
CA GLY A 281 -11.60 -8.00 -17.85
C GLY A 281 -12.18 -7.43 -16.55
N PRO A 282 -13.12 -6.48 -16.56
CA PRO A 282 -13.41 -5.73 -15.32
C PRO A 282 -14.36 -6.41 -14.31
N LEU A 283 -15.27 -7.28 -14.73
CA LEU A 283 -15.97 -8.15 -13.77
C LEU A 283 -15.02 -9.20 -13.17
N LYS A 284 -13.98 -9.62 -13.91
CA LYS A 284 -12.93 -10.51 -13.39
C LYS A 284 -12.14 -9.82 -12.27
N THR A 285 -11.90 -8.52 -12.38
CA THR A 285 -11.26 -7.75 -11.31
C THR A 285 -12.06 -7.81 -10.00
N TYR A 286 -13.38 -7.55 -10.03
CA TYR A 286 -14.21 -7.71 -8.83
C TYR A 286 -14.35 -9.16 -8.38
N GLY A 287 -14.41 -10.12 -9.30
CA GLY A 287 -14.40 -11.54 -8.97
C GLY A 287 -13.12 -11.97 -8.24
N ASN A 288 -11.97 -11.45 -8.66
CA ASN A 288 -10.69 -11.64 -7.98
C ASN A 288 -10.66 -10.93 -6.61
N TRP A 289 -11.17 -9.71 -6.50
CA TRP A 289 -11.32 -9.01 -5.22
C TRP A 289 -12.24 -9.76 -4.25
N LEU A 290 -13.36 -10.30 -4.74
CA LEU A 290 -14.26 -11.15 -3.98
C LEU A 290 -13.55 -12.43 -3.53
N ALA A 291 -12.79 -13.07 -4.41
CA ALA A 291 -12.02 -14.26 -4.06
C ALA A 291 -10.95 -13.98 -2.99
N LEU A 292 -10.34 -12.79 -2.99
CA LEU A 292 -9.43 -12.34 -1.94
C LEU A 292 -10.17 -12.14 -0.60
N MET A 293 -11.29 -11.41 -0.58
CA MET A 293 -12.03 -11.11 0.65
C MET A 293 -12.68 -12.36 1.28
N THR A 294 -13.10 -13.32 0.45
CA THR A 294 -13.73 -14.59 0.87
C THR A 294 -12.74 -15.72 1.14
N ASP A 295 -11.44 -15.48 0.97
CA ASP A 295 -10.38 -16.47 1.16
C ASP A 295 -10.41 -17.65 0.15
N THR A 296 -10.91 -17.43 -1.06
CA THR A 296 -11.13 -18.47 -2.09
C THR A 296 -10.25 -18.31 -3.33
N LEU A 297 -9.29 -17.38 -3.31
CA LEU A 297 -8.34 -17.21 -4.40
C LEU A 297 -7.47 -18.47 -4.56
N ALA A 298 -7.46 -19.05 -5.76
CA ALA A 298 -6.70 -20.26 -6.09
C ALA A 298 -6.23 -20.17 -7.55
N SER A 299 -5.08 -20.74 -7.88
CA SER A 299 -4.58 -20.71 -9.26
C SER A 299 -5.53 -21.51 -10.17
N GLU A 300 -5.70 -21.06 -11.42
CA GLU A 300 -6.36 -21.90 -12.41
C GLU A 300 -5.53 -23.19 -12.60
N PRO A 301 -6.15 -24.38 -12.62
CA PRO A 301 -5.42 -25.61 -12.87
C PRO A 301 -4.84 -25.57 -14.29
N SER A 302 -3.51 -25.59 -14.41
CA SER A 302 -2.85 -25.76 -15.71
C SER A 302 -2.78 -27.24 -16.06
N THR A 303 -2.59 -27.59 -17.34
CA THR A 303 -2.47 -28.98 -17.78
C THR A 303 -1.23 -29.72 -17.23
N LYS A 304 -0.33 -29.03 -16.53
CA LYS A 304 0.91 -29.59 -15.96
C LYS A 304 1.07 -29.43 -14.46
N ASP A 305 0.34 -28.53 -13.80
CA ASP A 305 0.46 -28.28 -12.36
C ASP A 305 -0.87 -28.37 -11.62
N ARG A 306 -0.83 -28.95 -10.41
CA ARG A 306 -1.96 -28.91 -9.47
C ARG A 306 -2.20 -27.47 -9.05
N ALA A 307 -3.47 -27.10 -8.83
CA ALA A 307 -3.82 -25.78 -8.32
C ALA A 307 -3.05 -25.49 -7.02
N ARG A 308 -2.36 -24.36 -6.96
CA ARG A 308 -1.64 -23.89 -5.78
C ARG A 308 -2.68 -23.31 -4.80
N PRO A 309 -2.82 -23.86 -3.59
CA PRO A 309 -3.72 -23.30 -2.59
C PRO A 309 -3.16 -21.96 -2.09
N MET A 310 -4.06 -21.12 -1.57
CA MET A 310 -3.68 -19.88 -0.91
C MET A 310 -2.84 -20.17 0.35
N PRO A 311 -1.85 -19.33 0.70
CA PRO A 311 -1.05 -19.53 1.90
C PRO A 311 -1.90 -19.49 3.17
N ALA A 312 -1.33 -20.06 4.24
CA ALA A 312 -1.88 -19.91 5.59
C ALA A 312 -2.08 -18.43 5.94
N HIS A 313 -3.06 -18.18 6.81
CA HIS A 313 -3.41 -16.83 7.22
C HIS A 313 -2.34 -16.19 8.12
N ASP A 314 -1.89 -16.96 9.11
CA ASP A 314 -0.98 -16.53 10.16
C ASP A 314 0.16 -17.56 10.31
N LEU A 315 1.33 -17.06 10.66
CA LEU A 315 2.47 -17.85 11.12
C LEU A 315 2.40 -17.99 12.64
N ARG A 316 2.66 -19.21 13.13
CA ARG A 316 2.59 -19.55 14.56
C ARG A 316 3.98 -19.78 15.13
N TYR A 317 4.22 -19.23 16.32
CA TYR A 317 5.46 -19.39 17.06
C TYR A 317 5.18 -19.60 18.55
N GLN A 318 6.10 -20.25 19.24
CA GLN A 318 6.16 -20.18 20.70
C GLN A 318 6.87 -18.89 21.12
N GLY A 319 6.17 -18.02 21.82
CA GLY A 319 6.67 -16.70 22.23
C GLY A 319 7.78 -16.77 23.28
N SER A 320 8.66 -15.76 23.27
CA SER A 320 9.76 -15.64 24.24
C SER A 320 9.28 -15.45 25.68
N ALA A 321 8.11 -14.81 25.87
CA ALA A 321 7.42 -14.70 27.16
C ALA A 321 6.62 -15.95 27.55
N GLY A 322 6.66 -17.02 26.73
CA GLY A 322 5.75 -18.15 26.81
C GLY A 322 4.44 -17.92 26.04
N GLY A 323 3.69 -18.99 25.81
CA GLY A 323 2.45 -18.96 25.03
C GLY A 323 2.66 -18.94 23.51
N GLU A 324 1.56 -18.78 22.79
CA GLU A 324 1.54 -18.71 21.32
C GLU A 324 1.64 -17.26 20.84
N LEU A 325 2.48 -17.03 19.83
CA LEU A 325 2.59 -15.78 19.09
C LEU A 325 2.12 -16.02 17.65
N LEU A 326 1.13 -15.24 17.21
CA LEU A 326 0.59 -15.26 15.85
C LEU A 326 1.03 -13.99 15.12
N LEU A 327 1.61 -14.17 13.93
CA LEU A 327 1.92 -13.08 13.02
C LEU A 327 1.15 -13.25 11.72
N PRO A 328 0.63 -12.19 11.10
CA PRO A 328 -0.03 -12.36 9.82
C PRO A 328 0.98 -12.79 8.75
N ALA A 329 0.57 -13.75 7.93
CA ALA A 329 1.42 -14.32 6.89
C ALA A 329 1.25 -13.61 5.53
N ARG A 330 0.27 -12.70 5.42
CA ARG A 330 -0.17 -12.08 4.17
C ARG A 330 -0.17 -10.54 4.28
N PRO A 331 0.05 -9.81 3.17
CA PRO A 331 -0.01 -8.36 3.19
C PRO A 331 -1.43 -7.87 3.48
N LEU A 332 -1.54 -6.70 4.11
CA LEU A 332 -2.80 -5.97 4.19
C LEU A 332 -3.14 -5.40 2.80
N LEU A 333 -4.32 -5.75 2.29
CA LEU A 333 -4.81 -5.33 0.99
C LEU A 333 -5.56 -4.01 1.07
N ALA A 334 -5.23 -3.11 0.14
CA ALA A 334 -5.98 -1.92 -0.19
C ALA A 334 -6.43 -1.97 -1.66
N LEU A 335 -7.56 -1.34 -1.96
CA LEU A 335 -8.13 -1.30 -3.31
C LEU A 335 -7.85 0.07 -3.94
N HIS A 336 -7.21 0.10 -5.11
CA HIS A 336 -7.04 1.32 -5.89
C HIS A 336 -8.16 1.46 -6.91
N VAL A 337 -9.02 2.45 -6.70
CA VAL A 337 -10.25 2.64 -7.48
C VAL A 337 -10.04 3.67 -8.61
N ASN A 338 -10.97 3.71 -9.56
CA ASN A 338 -10.95 4.71 -10.63
C ASN A 338 -11.05 6.16 -10.13
N ALA A 339 -10.49 7.07 -10.92
CA ALA A 339 -10.62 8.51 -10.71
C ALA A 339 -12.02 9.03 -11.03
N LEU A 340 -12.39 10.17 -10.44
CA LEU A 340 -13.73 10.78 -10.55
C LEU A 340 -14.22 10.97 -12.00
N GLN A 341 -13.33 11.35 -12.92
CA GLN A 341 -13.66 11.64 -14.32
C GLN A 341 -13.93 10.40 -15.18
N VAL A 342 -13.59 9.21 -14.69
CA VAL A 342 -13.81 7.98 -15.44
C VAL A 342 -15.28 7.61 -15.30
N ASN A 343 -15.97 7.44 -16.43
CA ASN A 343 -17.36 7.00 -16.46
C ASN A 343 -17.44 5.61 -17.11
N GLY A 344 -18.01 4.66 -16.38
CA GLY A 344 -18.22 3.30 -16.86
C GLY A 344 -19.65 3.14 -17.39
N PRO A 345 -19.86 2.50 -18.55
CA PRO A 345 -21.20 2.35 -19.10
C PRO A 345 -22.03 1.23 -18.43
N ALA A 346 -21.48 0.49 -17.47
CA ALA A 346 -22.18 -0.60 -16.80
C ALA A 346 -23.35 -0.16 -15.89
N LEU A 347 -23.38 1.10 -15.48
CA LEU A 347 -24.41 1.66 -14.61
C LEU A 347 -24.84 3.05 -15.12
N LEU A 348 -26.13 3.21 -15.40
CA LEU A 348 -26.72 4.48 -15.80
C LEU A 348 -27.71 4.98 -14.75
N ASP A 349 -27.75 6.30 -14.56
CA ASP A 349 -28.70 6.97 -13.69
C ASP A 349 -30.11 7.06 -14.30
N VAL A 350 -31.04 7.69 -13.58
CA VAL A 350 -32.45 7.86 -13.99
C VAL A 350 -32.61 8.63 -15.29
N GLN A 351 -31.64 9.47 -15.66
CA GLN A 351 -31.63 10.24 -16.90
C GLN A 351 -30.95 9.46 -18.04
N GLY A 352 -30.42 8.27 -17.77
CA GLY A 352 -29.69 7.44 -18.73
C GLY A 352 -28.22 7.87 -18.89
N ASN A 353 -27.70 8.73 -18.02
CA ASN A 353 -26.30 9.13 -18.06
C ASN A 353 -25.43 8.09 -17.34
N PRO A 354 -24.22 7.78 -17.86
CA PRO A 354 -23.26 6.96 -17.15
C PRO A 354 -22.92 7.54 -15.77
N VAL A 355 -22.83 6.66 -14.78
CA VAL A 355 -22.39 6.99 -13.42
C VAL A 355 -20.86 6.98 -13.35
N SER A 356 -20.27 7.88 -12.56
CA SER A 356 -18.82 7.89 -12.30
C SER A 356 -18.36 6.53 -11.79
N GLN A 357 -17.31 5.99 -12.41
CA GLN A 357 -16.73 4.70 -12.05
C GLN A 357 -16.17 4.71 -10.63
N LEU A 358 -15.76 5.88 -10.10
CA LEU A 358 -15.38 6.03 -8.69
C LEU A 358 -16.53 5.65 -7.74
N ILE A 359 -17.77 6.10 -8.03
CA ILE A 359 -18.95 5.78 -7.22
C ILE A 359 -19.21 4.26 -7.27
N VAL A 360 -19.09 3.66 -8.45
CA VAL A 360 -19.29 2.22 -8.66
C VAL A 360 -18.22 1.40 -7.93
N ASP A 361 -16.94 1.70 -8.18
CA ASP A 361 -15.80 0.99 -7.59
C ASP A 361 -15.78 1.08 -6.07
N ALA A 362 -15.96 2.28 -5.51
CA ALA A 362 -15.96 2.47 -4.07
C ALA A 362 -17.12 1.70 -3.42
N THR A 363 -18.31 1.70 -4.04
CA THR A 363 -19.48 0.98 -3.52
C THR A 363 -19.30 -0.53 -3.61
N LEU A 364 -18.93 -1.06 -4.79
CA LEU A 364 -18.77 -2.50 -4.99
C LEU A 364 -17.56 -3.07 -4.25
N GLY A 365 -16.44 -2.35 -4.25
CA GLY A 365 -15.25 -2.72 -3.50
C GLY A 365 -15.52 -2.81 -2.00
N SER A 366 -16.32 -1.88 -1.47
CA SER A 366 -16.73 -1.89 -0.05
C SER A 366 -17.76 -2.97 0.26
N LEU A 367 -18.74 -3.20 -0.62
CA LEU A 367 -19.72 -4.28 -0.50
C LEU A 367 -19.02 -5.65 -0.45
N ILE A 368 -18.09 -5.88 -1.38
CA ILE A 368 -17.25 -7.09 -1.39
C ILE A 368 -16.38 -7.18 -0.12
N GLY A 369 -15.88 -6.04 0.36
CA GLY A 369 -15.11 -5.95 1.61
C GLY A 369 -15.88 -6.42 2.86
N LEU A 370 -17.22 -6.47 2.84
CA LEU A 370 -18.00 -7.00 3.97
C LEU A 370 -17.65 -8.46 4.30
N HIS A 371 -17.31 -9.26 3.28
CA HIS A 371 -16.88 -10.65 3.45
C HIS A 371 -15.63 -10.77 4.31
N ASP A 372 -14.69 -9.83 4.16
CA ASP A 372 -13.52 -9.78 5.03
C ASP A 372 -13.88 -9.31 6.44
N ARG A 373 -14.72 -8.28 6.59
CA ARG A 373 -15.02 -7.70 7.90
C ARG A 373 -15.58 -8.70 8.91
N GLN A 374 -16.37 -9.66 8.43
CA GLN A 374 -16.92 -10.74 9.26
C GLN A 374 -15.83 -11.74 9.67
N ARG A 375 -14.90 -12.04 8.76
CA ARG A 375 -13.84 -13.03 8.94
C ARG A 375 -12.58 -12.49 9.62
N ARG A 376 -12.33 -11.19 9.49
CA ARG A 376 -11.12 -10.46 9.90
C ARG A 376 -9.84 -11.03 9.28
N GLY A 377 -9.90 -11.38 7.99
CA GLY A 377 -8.81 -12.04 7.30
C GLY A 377 -7.86 -11.15 6.48
N ASN A 378 -8.21 -9.88 6.31
CA ASN A 378 -7.36 -8.87 5.72
C ASN A 378 -7.13 -7.79 6.79
N SER A 379 -8.19 -7.05 7.13
CA SER A 379 -8.13 -6.10 8.25
C SER A 379 -8.52 -6.77 9.56
N ARG A 380 -7.63 -6.71 10.55
CA ARG A 380 -7.89 -7.19 11.90
C ARG A 380 -8.63 -6.11 12.71
N THR A 381 -8.43 -4.85 12.37
CA THR A 381 -9.14 -3.72 13.00
C THR A 381 -10.55 -3.50 12.45
N GLY A 382 -10.86 -4.08 11.29
CA GLY A 382 -12.17 -3.91 10.64
C GLY A 382 -12.24 -2.55 10.00
N SER A 383 -11.26 -2.26 9.16
CA SER A 383 -11.24 -1.13 8.26
C SER A 383 -11.16 -1.65 6.83
N LEU A 384 -11.70 -0.87 5.89
CA LEU A 384 -11.53 -1.14 4.46
C LEU A 384 -10.74 0.01 3.85
N TYR A 385 -9.72 -0.30 3.06
CA TYR A 385 -8.76 0.69 2.56
C TYR A 385 -8.98 0.93 1.08
N LEU A 386 -9.35 2.16 0.72
CA LEU A 386 -9.53 2.61 -0.66
C LEU A 386 -8.47 3.67 -0.98
N SER A 387 -7.80 3.57 -2.11
CA SER A 387 -6.88 4.57 -2.63
C SER A 387 -7.51 5.26 -3.84
N VAL A 388 -7.73 6.57 -3.75
CA VAL A 388 -8.44 7.35 -4.78
C VAL A 388 -7.44 8.24 -5.53
N PRO A 389 -7.24 8.00 -6.84
CA PRO A 389 -6.33 8.81 -7.67
C PRO A 389 -6.98 10.09 -8.18
N ASN A 390 -6.13 11.00 -8.62
CA ASN A 390 -6.43 12.18 -9.45
C ASN A 390 -7.59 13.03 -8.92
N LEU A 391 -7.64 13.20 -7.61
CA LEU A 391 -8.46 14.25 -6.99
C LEU A 391 -7.81 15.60 -7.27
N GLN A 392 -8.63 16.61 -7.58
CA GLN A 392 -8.19 17.98 -7.78
C GLN A 392 -8.77 18.86 -6.67
N GLY A 393 -7.98 19.16 -5.65
CA GLY A 393 -8.36 20.10 -4.58
C GLY A 393 -9.33 19.54 -3.52
N CYS A 394 -9.62 20.38 -2.53
CA CYS A 394 -10.31 19.97 -1.31
C CYS A 394 -11.81 19.71 -1.49
N GLN A 395 -12.43 20.30 -2.51
CA GLN A 395 -13.85 20.05 -2.83
C GLN A 395 -14.07 18.59 -3.26
N GLU A 396 -13.16 18.04 -4.07
CA GLU A 396 -13.24 16.64 -4.49
C GLU A 396 -12.86 15.69 -3.36
N ALA A 397 -11.89 16.06 -2.50
CA ALA A 397 -11.61 15.31 -1.28
C ALA A 397 -12.85 15.26 -0.35
N ALA A 398 -13.58 16.37 -0.22
CA ALA A 398 -14.84 16.42 0.53
C ALA A 398 -15.96 15.59 -0.13
N PHE A 399 -16.02 15.54 -1.46
CA PHE A 399 -16.93 14.64 -2.16
C PHE A 399 -16.63 13.16 -1.87
N VAL A 400 -15.36 12.76 -1.87
CA VAL A 400 -14.98 11.38 -1.52
C VAL A 400 -15.32 11.07 -0.06
N GLN A 401 -15.13 12.03 0.86
CA GLN A 401 -15.58 11.90 2.25
C GLN A 401 -17.10 11.63 2.33
N LEU A 402 -17.90 12.38 1.58
CA LEU A 402 -19.36 12.21 1.50
C LEU A 402 -19.73 10.86 0.87
N LEU A 403 -19.08 10.47 -0.22
CA LEU A 403 -19.26 9.16 -0.87
C LEU A 403 -19.04 8.03 0.13
N CYS A 404 -17.93 8.05 0.89
CA CYS A 404 -17.68 7.05 1.91
C CYS A 404 -18.76 7.04 3.00
N GLN A 405 -19.24 8.20 3.45
CA GLN A 405 -20.32 8.27 4.43
C GLN A 405 -21.63 7.63 3.92
N ARG A 406 -21.97 7.87 2.64
CA ARG A 406 -23.16 7.27 2.01
C ARG A 406 -23.01 5.77 1.81
N ILE A 407 -21.83 5.30 1.40
CA ILE A 407 -21.54 3.86 1.30
C ILE A 407 -21.63 3.20 2.68
N GLU A 408 -21.09 3.82 3.73
CA GLU A 408 -21.20 3.27 5.08
C GLU A 408 -22.65 3.17 5.55
N THR A 409 -23.47 4.18 5.25
CA THR A 409 -24.90 4.14 5.54
C THR A 409 -25.60 3.03 4.76
N LEU A 410 -25.32 2.91 3.45
CA LEU A 410 -25.88 1.88 2.57
C LEU A 410 -25.54 0.46 3.03
N LEU A 411 -24.31 0.26 3.53
CA LEU A 411 -23.78 -1.05 3.93
C LEU A 411 -23.91 -1.30 5.44
N GLU A 412 -24.63 -0.45 6.17
CA GLU A 412 -24.84 -0.54 7.63
C GLU A 412 -23.51 -0.62 8.43
N LEU A 413 -22.51 0.13 7.98
CA LEU A 413 -21.18 0.18 8.58
C LEU A 413 -21.05 1.32 9.61
N PRO A 414 -20.28 1.12 10.70
CA PRO A 414 -19.90 2.22 11.59
C PRO A 414 -19.19 3.33 10.81
N GLU A 415 -19.42 4.58 11.21
CA GLU A 415 -18.75 5.73 10.63
C GLU A 415 -17.23 5.56 10.62
N TYR A 416 -16.60 5.99 9.53
CA TYR A 416 -15.16 5.91 9.33
C TYR A 416 -14.61 4.49 9.21
N THR A 417 -15.44 3.48 8.94
CA THR A 417 -14.98 2.15 8.50
C THR A 417 -14.13 2.21 7.23
N LEU A 418 -14.54 3.02 6.25
CA LEU A 418 -13.81 3.23 4.99
C LEU A 418 -12.68 4.23 5.21
N LYS A 419 -11.45 3.78 4.96
CA LYS A 419 -10.21 4.55 5.04
C LYS A 419 -9.75 4.94 3.65
N LEU A 420 -9.11 6.11 3.55
CA LEU A 420 -8.75 6.75 2.29
C LEU A 420 -7.24 6.92 2.16
N GLY A 421 -6.71 6.49 1.03
CA GLY A 421 -5.43 6.91 0.49
C GLY A 421 -5.60 8.09 -0.45
N LEU A 422 -4.95 9.21 -0.14
CA LEU A 422 -4.86 10.38 -1.02
C LEU A 422 -3.61 10.29 -1.89
N VAL A 423 -3.80 10.33 -3.20
CA VAL A 423 -2.72 10.44 -4.19
C VAL A 423 -2.58 11.91 -4.59
N ASP A 424 -1.52 12.55 -4.13
CA ASP A 424 -1.15 13.93 -4.45
C ASP A 424 -0.36 13.96 -5.77
N GLU A 425 -1.13 13.96 -6.87
CA GLU A 425 -0.62 13.92 -8.25
C GLU A 425 -1.09 15.09 -9.13
N HIS A 426 -1.93 15.97 -8.60
CA HIS A 426 -2.44 17.14 -9.32
C HIS A 426 -2.04 18.44 -8.64
N TRP A 427 -1.61 19.43 -9.43
CA TRP A 427 -1.11 20.71 -8.92
C TRP A 427 -2.12 21.43 -7.99
N ARG A 428 -3.42 21.47 -8.36
CA ARG A 428 -4.50 21.99 -7.49
C ARG A 428 -4.58 21.28 -6.13
N THR A 429 -4.29 19.98 -6.06
CA THR A 429 -4.25 19.22 -4.79
C THR A 429 -3.02 19.58 -3.99
N SER A 430 -1.85 19.67 -4.63
CA SER A 430 -0.60 20.04 -3.97
C SER A 430 -0.63 21.47 -3.40
N LEU A 431 -1.26 22.42 -4.11
CA LEU A 431 -1.47 23.79 -3.63
C LEU A 431 -2.37 23.82 -2.38
N ASN A 432 -3.44 23.02 -2.38
CA ASN A 432 -4.48 23.02 -1.35
C ASN A 432 -4.36 21.85 -0.37
N LEU A 433 -3.17 21.25 -0.24
CA LEU A 433 -3.00 19.94 0.39
C LEU A 433 -3.52 19.89 1.83
N GLU A 434 -3.26 20.90 2.64
CA GLU A 434 -3.75 21.00 4.02
C GLU A 434 -5.29 20.96 4.07
N ALA A 435 -5.97 21.67 3.16
CA ALA A 435 -7.43 21.67 3.06
C ALA A 435 -7.95 20.30 2.58
N CYS A 436 -7.25 19.65 1.64
CA CYS A 436 -7.57 18.28 1.23
C CYS A 436 -7.46 17.31 2.41
N LEU A 437 -6.38 17.37 3.18
CA LEU A 437 -6.18 16.52 4.37
C LEU A 437 -7.24 16.80 5.44
N GLN A 438 -7.64 18.06 5.63
CA GLN A 438 -8.70 18.42 6.57
C GLN A 438 -10.03 17.77 6.18
N ALA A 439 -10.38 17.76 4.89
CA ALA A 439 -11.63 17.19 4.40
C ALA A 439 -11.77 15.68 4.66
N ILE A 440 -10.65 14.95 4.70
CA ILE A 440 -10.61 13.49 4.90
C ILE A 440 -9.86 13.06 6.17
N ALA A 441 -9.61 13.98 7.10
CA ALA A 441 -8.81 13.77 8.30
C ALA A 441 -9.18 12.53 9.16
N PRO A 442 -10.47 12.14 9.32
CA PRO A 442 -10.83 10.95 10.10
C PRO A 442 -10.70 9.62 9.31
N ARG A 443 -10.50 9.69 7.99
CA ARG A 443 -10.39 8.53 7.10
C ARG A 443 -8.98 8.30 6.56
N LEU A 444 -8.13 9.32 6.55
CA LEU A 444 -6.82 9.26 5.92
C LEU A 444 -5.97 8.11 6.48
N ALA A 445 -5.47 7.25 5.61
CA ALA A 445 -4.61 6.10 5.95
C ALA A 445 -3.33 6.08 5.11
N LEU A 446 -3.33 6.70 3.94
CA LEU A 446 -2.16 6.83 3.07
C LEU A 446 -2.15 8.24 2.47
N LEU A 447 -0.97 8.87 2.44
CA LEU A 447 -0.70 10.06 1.64
C LEU A 447 0.51 9.76 0.78
N ARG A 448 0.36 9.78 -0.55
CA ARG A 448 1.46 9.47 -1.47
C ARG A 448 1.48 10.36 -2.70
N GLY A 449 2.54 10.26 -3.49
CA GLY A 449 2.62 10.85 -4.82
C GLY A 449 2.06 9.94 -5.92
N PRO A 450 2.17 10.34 -7.20
CA PRO A 450 1.67 9.58 -8.34
C PRO A 450 2.23 8.16 -8.45
N LEU A 451 1.48 7.27 -9.11
CA LEU A 451 1.89 5.89 -9.46
C LEU A 451 2.96 5.86 -10.54
N GLU A 452 2.91 6.80 -11.47
CA GLU A 452 4.03 7.01 -12.33
C GLU A 452 5.15 7.54 -11.43
N HIS A 453 6.26 6.81 -11.35
CA HIS A 453 7.50 7.54 -11.27
C HIS A 453 7.40 8.62 -12.35
N ALA A 454 7.89 9.82 -12.07
CA ALA A 454 8.64 10.47 -13.11
C ALA A 454 9.64 9.40 -13.62
N ARG A 455 9.28 8.66 -14.68
CA ARG A 455 10.25 7.92 -15.48
C ARG A 455 11.37 8.93 -15.61
N PRO A 456 12.61 8.61 -15.28
CA PRO A 456 13.70 9.54 -15.55
C PRO A 456 13.91 9.60 -17.08
N SER A 457 12.91 10.06 -17.82
CA SER A 457 13.16 11.04 -18.85
C SER A 457 13.65 12.29 -18.13
N ALA A 458 14.53 13.05 -18.76
CA ALA A 458 15.10 14.27 -18.22
C ALA A 458 14.07 15.43 -18.12
N GLN A 459 12.81 15.15 -17.80
CA GLN A 459 11.65 16.04 -17.92
C GLN A 459 10.65 15.88 -16.74
N CYS A 460 11.12 15.61 -15.52
CA CYS A 460 10.24 15.81 -14.35
C CYS A 460 10.01 17.33 -14.16
N PRO A 461 8.78 17.84 -14.27
CA PRO A 461 8.52 19.27 -14.11
C PRO A 461 8.94 19.75 -12.72
N ALA A 462 9.55 20.95 -12.64
CA ALA A 462 10.06 21.51 -11.39
C ALA A 462 9.03 21.50 -10.25
N TRP A 463 7.75 21.72 -10.58
CA TRP A 463 6.64 21.72 -9.64
C TRP A 463 6.45 20.38 -8.92
N GLN A 464 6.71 19.24 -9.57
CA GLN A 464 6.52 17.91 -8.97
C GLN A 464 7.55 17.63 -7.86
N ALA A 465 8.78 18.12 -8.04
CA ALA A 465 9.81 18.04 -7.01
C ALA A 465 9.42 18.91 -5.79
N THR A 466 8.97 20.14 -6.02
CA THR A 466 8.47 21.04 -4.97
C THR A 466 7.23 20.46 -4.27
N ALA A 467 6.29 19.87 -5.02
CA ALA A 467 5.11 19.20 -4.49
C ALA A 467 5.50 18.02 -3.59
N THR A 468 6.50 17.23 -3.98
CA THR A 468 7.01 16.12 -3.15
C THR A 468 7.59 16.62 -1.82
N GLN A 469 8.38 17.70 -1.85
CA GLN A 469 8.88 18.32 -0.62
C GLN A 469 7.75 18.88 0.25
N ARG A 470 6.77 19.54 -0.39
CA ARG A 470 5.59 20.12 0.28
C ARG A 470 4.76 19.04 0.96
N ARG A 471 4.51 17.92 0.28
CA ARG A 471 3.76 16.78 0.82
C ARG A 471 4.38 16.24 2.09
N ARG A 472 5.70 16.07 2.11
CA ARG A 472 6.45 15.65 3.31
C ARG A 472 6.32 16.67 4.45
N ALA A 473 6.48 17.96 4.14
CA ALA A 473 6.35 19.02 5.13
C ALA A 473 4.94 19.08 5.74
N VAL A 474 3.90 19.01 4.90
CA VAL A 474 2.51 19.00 5.35
C VAL A 474 2.19 17.73 6.13
N ALA A 475 2.73 16.57 5.72
CA ALA A 475 2.57 15.31 6.45
C ALA A 475 3.12 15.40 7.88
N MET A 476 4.32 15.95 8.06
CA MET A 476 4.88 16.15 9.40
C MET A 476 4.10 17.21 10.18
N ALA A 477 3.74 18.32 9.53
CA ALA A 477 2.94 19.38 10.15
C ALA A 477 1.58 18.90 10.65
N CYS A 478 0.95 17.95 9.97
CA CYS A 478 -0.38 17.41 10.30
C CYS A 478 -0.36 16.22 11.27
N GLY A 479 0.82 15.76 11.70
CA GLY A 479 0.98 14.69 12.68
C GLY A 479 0.61 13.30 12.16
N LEU A 480 1.10 12.94 10.96
CA LEU A 480 0.76 11.67 10.30
C LEU A 480 1.38 10.42 10.95
N ARG A 481 2.47 10.55 11.71
CA ARG A 481 3.13 9.39 12.35
C ARG A 481 2.15 8.66 13.27
N GLY A 482 2.17 7.33 13.23
CA GLY A 482 1.27 6.51 14.04
C GLY A 482 -0.13 6.35 13.45
N ARG A 483 -0.45 7.00 12.33
CA ARG A 483 -1.82 7.08 11.81
C ARG A 483 -1.93 7.03 10.29
N VAL A 484 -0.91 7.43 9.55
CA VAL A 484 -0.98 7.53 8.10
C VAL A 484 0.36 7.14 7.51
N GLN A 485 0.35 6.26 6.51
CA GLN A 485 1.54 6.00 5.72
C GLN A 485 1.87 7.19 4.85
N LEU A 486 3.10 7.68 4.94
CA LEU A 486 3.65 8.62 3.97
C LEU A 486 4.38 7.82 2.90
N GLY A 487 3.83 7.82 1.70
CA GLY A 487 4.28 7.00 0.59
C GLY A 487 4.93 7.81 -0.54
N VAL A 488 5.69 7.10 -1.37
CA VAL A 488 6.09 7.54 -2.71
C VAL A 488 5.56 6.57 -3.76
N GLY A 489 5.72 6.93 -5.04
CA GLY A 489 5.44 6.03 -6.16
C GLY A 489 6.35 4.80 -6.16
N PRO A 490 6.43 4.08 -7.29
CA PRO A 490 7.34 2.96 -7.41
C PRO A 490 8.78 3.44 -7.19
N TRP A 491 9.69 2.49 -6.98
CA TRP A 491 11.12 2.76 -6.88
C TRP A 491 11.86 2.19 -8.09
N SER A 492 12.80 2.96 -8.65
CA SER A 492 13.73 2.41 -9.63
C SER A 492 14.66 1.46 -8.90
N PRO A 493 14.88 0.23 -9.41
CA PRO A 493 15.82 -0.71 -8.80
C PRO A 493 17.25 -0.16 -8.65
N LEU A 494 17.62 0.84 -9.46
CA LEU A 494 18.99 1.39 -9.56
C LEU A 494 19.28 2.57 -8.60
N GLN A 495 18.31 3.03 -7.80
CA GLN A 495 18.42 4.28 -7.02
C GLN A 495 18.56 4.07 -5.50
N LEU A 496 19.43 3.15 -5.06
CA LEU A 496 19.61 2.78 -3.64
C LEU A 496 19.79 4.00 -2.71
N ASP A 497 20.67 4.94 -3.07
CA ASP A 497 20.96 6.11 -2.23
C ASP A 497 19.75 7.04 -2.11
N GLU A 498 19.00 7.23 -3.19
CA GLU A 498 17.78 8.05 -3.17
C GLU A 498 16.69 7.38 -2.33
N ARG A 499 16.54 6.05 -2.41
CA ARG A 499 15.60 5.30 -1.56
C ARG A 499 15.92 5.52 -0.09
N ARG A 500 17.18 5.31 0.31
CA ARG A 500 17.61 5.47 1.70
C ARG A 500 17.47 6.90 2.17
N GLN A 501 17.80 7.88 1.34
CA GLN A 501 17.58 9.29 1.67
C GLN A 501 16.10 9.57 1.91
N ALA A 502 15.19 9.03 1.09
CA ALA A 502 13.76 9.20 1.31
C ALA A 502 13.27 8.57 2.61
N LEU A 503 13.80 7.41 3.01
CA LEU A 503 13.52 6.81 4.31
C LEU A 503 14.01 7.71 5.46
N HIS A 504 15.21 8.30 5.33
CA HIS A 504 15.70 9.30 6.28
C HIS A 504 14.82 10.56 6.36
N ASP A 505 14.18 10.93 5.24
CA ASP A 505 13.22 12.03 5.16
C ASP A 505 11.81 11.65 5.66
N GLY A 506 11.64 10.45 6.23
CA GLY A 506 10.41 10.00 6.88
C GLY A 506 9.38 9.35 5.96
N ILE A 507 9.75 8.98 4.72
CA ILE A 507 8.90 8.14 3.86
C ILE A 507 8.79 6.75 4.48
N GLY A 508 7.56 6.32 4.79
CA GLY A 508 7.26 5.04 5.46
C GLY A 508 6.97 3.89 4.52
N THR A 509 6.64 4.17 3.26
CA THR A 509 6.39 3.12 2.27
C THR A 509 6.71 3.61 0.86
N GLY A 510 6.97 2.67 -0.05
CA GLY A 510 7.09 2.96 -1.47
C GLY A 510 6.74 1.74 -2.30
N LEU A 511 6.29 1.97 -3.53
CA LEU A 511 5.74 0.90 -4.34
C LEU A 511 6.84 0.03 -4.94
N VAL A 512 6.52 -1.25 -5.06
CA VAL A 512 7.34 -2.24 -5.75
C VAL A 512 6.43 -3.13 -6.60
N ASP A 513 6.98 -3.66 -7.68
CA ASP A 513 6.18 -4.40 -8.68
C ASP A 513 6.27 -5.92 -8.51
N THR A 514 7.22 -6.42 -7.70
CA THR A 514 7.40 -7.86 -7.49
C THR A 514 7.70 -8.21 -6.03
N PRO A 515 7.33 -9.43 -5.57
CA PRO A 515 7.71 -9.92 -4.23
C PRO A 515 9.24 -9.97 -4.00
N LEU A 516 10.01 -10.25 -5.05
CA LEU A 516 11.47 -10.25 -5.01
C LEU A 516 12.00 -8.84 -4.68
N ALA A 517 11.51 -7.82 -5.41
CA ALA A 517 11.86 -6.43 -5.17
C ALA A 517 11.44 -5.97 -3.76
N ALA A 518 10.26 -6.38 -3.29
CA ALA A 518 9.82 -6.13 -1.91
C ALA A 518 10.84 -6.68 -0.89
N THR A 519 11.37 -7.88 -1.14
CA THR A 519 12.35 -8.51 -0.25
C THR A 519 13.68 -7.77 -0.21
N LEU A 520 14.19 -7.35 -1.36
CA LEU A 520 15.41 -6.54 -1.43
C LEU A 520 15.21 -5.16 -0.80
N HIS A 521 14.05 -4.53 -1.00
CA HIS A 521 13.77 -3.20 -0.45
C HIS A 521 13.53 -3.23 1.06
N ALA A 522 13.05 -4.34 1.63
CA ALA A 522 12.91 -4.49 3.08
C ALA A 522 14.25 -4.32 3.82
N LEU A 523 15.39 -4.61 3.17
CA LEU A 523 16.72 -4.35 3.74
C LEU A 523 16.93 -2.88 4.05
N ASP A 524 16.44 -1.96 3.21
CA ASP A 524 16.60 -0.52 3.43
C ASP A 524 15.87 -0.06 4.71
N TYR A 525 14.77 -0.72 5.10
CA TYR A 525 14.03 -0.44 6.34
C TYR A 525 14.70 -1.04 7.59
N HIS A 526 15.55 -2.05 7.42
CA HIS A 526 16.43 -2.51 8.51
C HIS A 526 17.68 -1.63 8.65
N GLU A 527 18.14 -0.98 7.59
CA GLU A 527 19.24 0.00 7.67
C GLU A 527 18.77 1.35 8.27
N VAL A 528 17.51 1.74 8.03
CA VAL A 528 16.95 3.02 8.48
C VAL A 528 15.73 2.81 9.36
N ASP A 529 15.82 3.18 10.65
CA ASP A 529 14.64 3.28 11.53
C ASP A 529 13.78 4.48 11.12
N VAL A 530 12.85 4.27 10.20
CA VAL A 530 11.96 5.33 9.71
C VAL A 530 11.11 5.92 10.83
N ARG A 531 10.73 5.13 11.83
CA ARG A 531 9.87 5.61 12.93
C ARG A 531 10.63 6.58 13.83
N GLU A 532 11.88 6.26 14.14
CA GLU A 532 12.78 7.17 14.83
C GLU A 532 13.00 8.45 14.00
N ARG A 533 13.22 8.32 12.69
CA ARG A 533 13.37 9.48 11.78
C ARG A 533 12.15 10.39 11.80
N GLN A 534 10.95 9.82 11.64
CA GLN A 534 9.70 10.59 11.69
C GLN A 534 9.52 11.29 13.04
N ALA A 535 9.83 10.62 14.17
CA ALA A 535 9.75 11.24 15.50
C ALA A 535 10.71 12.43 15.63
N GLY A 536 11.93 12.33 15.10
CA GLY A 536 12.87 13.45 15.04
C GLY A 536 12.38 14.59 14.16
N LEU A 537 11.80 14.27 12.99
CA LEU A 537 11.26 15.25 12.05
C LEU A 537 10.08 16.04 12.64
N GLU A 538 9.17 15.40 13.38
CA GLU A 538 8.00 16.07 14.00
C GLU A 538 8.37 17.21 14.97
N SER A 539 9.58 17.21 15.53
CA SER A 539 10.06 18.26 16.43
C SER A 539 10.41 19.59 15.74
N GLN A 540 10.43 19.62 14.41
CA GLN A 540 10.80 20.79 13.62
C GLN A 540 9.63 21.76 13.40
N ALA A 541 9.95 23.03 13.13
CA ALA A 541 8.97 24.07 12.81
C ALA A 541 8.48 23.94 11.35
N TRP A 542 7.49 23.08 11.11
CA TRP A 542 7.00 22.80 9.75
C TRP A 542 6.12 23.89 9.14
N ALA A 543 5.50 24.74 9.94
CA ALA A 543 4.56 25.76 9.45
C ALA A 543 5.22 26.71 8.44
N GLU A 544 6.38 27.29 8.80
CA GLU A 544 7.14 28.19 7.92
C GLU A 544 7.60 27.47 6.64
N ARG A 545 8.06 26.23 6.76
CA ARG A 545 8.47 25.42 5.61
C ARG A 545 7.31 25.11 4.67
N CYS A 546 6.11 24.84 5.20
CA CYS A 546 4.91 24.66 4.39
C CYS A 546 4.58 25.96 3.63
N THR A 547 4.60 27.12 4.30
CA THR A 547 4.34 28.42 3.66
C THR A 547 5.35 28.71 2.53
N HIS A 548 6.65 28.49 2.77
CA HIS A 548 7.68 28.69 1.78
C HIS A 548 7.51 27.76 0.57
N LEU A 549 7.25 26.46 0.80
CA LEU A 549 7.04 25.50 -0.27
C LEU A 549 5.75 25.74 -1.06
N LEU A 550 4.71 26.30 -0.45
CA LEU A 550 3.52 26.77 -1.17
C LEU A 550 3.89 27.89 -2.14
N GLN A 551 4.67 28.87 -1.68
CA GLN A 551 5.10 29.97 -2.53
C GLN A 551 5.93 29.48 -3.72
N ASN A 552 6.92 28.63 -3.47
CA ASN A 552 7.71 28.02 -4.56
C ASN A 552 6.86 27.26 -5.57
N LEU A 553 5.81 26.57 -5.10
CA LEU A 553 4.92 25.82 -5.97
C LEU A 553 4.02 26.73 -6.83
N LEU A 554 3.65 27.90 -6.31
CA LEU A 554 2.93 28.93 -7.06
C LEU A 554 3.80 29.57 -8.15
N ASP A 555 5.10 29.73 -7.87
CA ASP A 555 6.08 30.28 -8.81
C ASP A 555 6.49 29.26 -9.89
N GLN A 556 6.07 28.00 -9.75
CA GLN A 556 6.34 26.89 -10.67
C GLN A 556 5.02 26.26 -11.13
N PRO A 557 4.16 26.95 -11.90
CA PRO A 557 2.99 26.30 -12.47
C PRO A 557 3.38 25.22 -13.48
N PRO A 558 2.56 24.16 -13.66
CA PRO A 558 2.72 23.23 -14.77
C PRO A 558 2.66 23.98 -16.11
N GLU A 559 3.41 23.48 -17.11
CA GLU A 559 3.42 24.04 -18.48
C GLU A 559 2.08 23.92 -19.19
#